data_AF-D0LUG7-F1
#
_entry.id   AF-D0LUG7-F1
#
_cell.length_a   1.000
_cell.length_b   1.000
_cell.length_c   1.000
_cell.angle_alpha   90.00
_cell.angle_beta   90.00
_cell.angle_gamma   90.00
#
_symmetry.space_group_name_H-M   'P 1'
#
loop_
_entity.id
_entity.type
_entity.pdbx_description
1 polymer ?
#
loop_
_entity_poly.entity_id
_entity_poly.type
_entity_poly.pdbx_seq_one_letter_code
_entity_poly.pdbx_strand_id
1 'polypeptide(L)'
;MSEQEASSEPLAPLRRDFCCRKNMLWATSLAQSVSANAFVEALGRHGFQPATGAPPIGGLRVFEHGETGHRVIYVARTGRIQIRLDPLTSHDDRTRAAEVLYEHILAAGCEVTQLPSQAETASGA
;
A
#
# COMPACT_ATOMS: atom_id res chain seq x y z
N MET A 1 -29.39 9.41 9.32
CA MET A 1 -28.65 8.15 9.53
C MET A 1 -28.37 7.62 8.15
N SER A 2 -27.22 7.97 7.58
CA SER A 2 -26.86 7.57 6.21
C SER A 2 -26.08 6.28 6.28
N GLU A 3 -26.58 5.29 5.57
CA GLU A 3 -26.03 3.95 5.43
C GLU A 3 -24.57 4.07 4.94
N GLN A 4 -23.62 3.69 5.80
CA GLN A 4 -22.27 3.40 5.37
C GLN A 4 -22.36 2.11 4.56
N GLU A 5 -22.42 2.25 3.23
CA GLU A 5 -21.89 1.22 2.35
C GLU A 5 -20.48 0.92 2.85
N ALA A 6 -20.34 -0.25 3.49
CA ALA A 6 -19.04 -0.84 3.72
C ALA A 6 -18.50 -1.19 2.33
N SER A 7 -17.90 -0.20 1.66
CA SER A 7 -17.18 -0.42 0.42
C SER A 7 -16.18 -1.52 0.72
N SER A 8 -16.39 -2.68 0.10
CA SER A 8 -15.60 -3.90 0.34
C SER A 8 -14.20 -3.80 -0.28
N GLU A 9 -13.77 -2.58 -0.62
CA GLU A 9 -12.49 -2.29 -1.22
C GLU A 9 -11.37 -2.35 -0.17
N PRO A 10 -10.27 -3.05 -0.46
CA PRO A 10 -9.18 -3.23 0.49
C PRO A 10 -8.35 -1.96 0.74
N LEU A 11 -8.52 -0.94 -0.11
CA LEU A 11 -7.82 0.34 -0.03
C LEU A 11 -8.78 1.52 -0.19
N ALA A 12 -8.46 2.61 0.50
CA ALA A 12 -9.08 3.91 0.27
C ALA A 12 -8.60 4.52 -1.07
N PRO A 13 -9.40 5.40 -1.70
CA PRO A 13 -9.01 6.04 -2.96
C PRO A 13 -7.70 6.83 -2.81
N LEU A 14 -6.88 6.80 -3.87
CA LEU A 14 -5.62 7.52 -3.94
C LEU A 14 -5.85 9.04 -3.84
N ARG A 15 -5.12 9.71 -2.94
CA ARG A 15 -5.20 11.16 -2.74
C ARG A 15 -3.82 11.79 -2.83
N ARG A 16 -3.75 13.01 -3.35
CA ARG A 16 -2.53 13.83 -3.27
C ARG A 16 -2.34 14.29 -1.83
N ASP A 17 -1.11 14.19 -1.32
CA ASP A 17 -0.81 14.70 0.00
C ASP A 17 -0.71 16.24 -0.05
N PHE A 18 -1.46 16.92 0.82
CA PHE A 18 -1.70 18.37 0.78
C PHE A 18 -0.41 19.20 0.90
N CYS A 19 0.65 18.62 1.47
CA CYS A 19 1.93 19.28 1.66
C CYS A 19 2.83 19.28 0.42
N CYS A 20 2.44 18.62 -0.68
CA CYS A 20 3.31 18.43 -1.84
C CYS A 20 2.93 19.32 -3.03
N ARG A 21 3.62 20.46 -3.18
CA ARG A 21 3.42 21.40 -4.31
C ARG A 21 3.78 20.86 -5.70
N LYS A 22 4.35 19.65 -5.80
CA LYS A 22 4.94 19.11 -7.05
C LYS A 22 4.34 17.76 -7.50
N ASN A 23 3.21 17.33 -6.92
CA ASN A 23 2.60 16.01 -7.16
C ASN A 23 3.56 14.82 -6.92
N MET A 24 4.52 14.99 -6.01
CA MET A 24 5.54 13.97 -5.70
C MET A 24 5.14 13.03 -4.56
N LEU A 25 4.09 13.39 -3.82
CA LEU A 25 3.61 12.64 -2.67
C LEU A 25 2.12 12.37 -2.81
N TRP A 26 1.77 11.11 -2.67
CA TRP A 26 0.41 10.61 -2.70
C TRP A 26 0.19 9.71 -1.49
N ALA A 27 -1.06 9.54 -1.10
CA ALA A 27 -1.42 8.76 0.06
C ALA A 27 -2.70 7.96 -0.20
N THR A 28 -2.74 6.77 0.37
CA THR A 28 -3.91 5.91 0.48
C THR A 28 -3.90 5.28 1.87
N SER A 29 -4.86 4.43 2.19
CA SER A 29 -4.94 3.71 3.45
C SER A 29 -5.50 2.32 3.22
N LEU A 30 -4.88 1.36 3.87
CA LEU A 30 -5.30 -0.03 3.91
C LEU A 30 -6.49 -0.19 4.85
N ALA A 31 -7.48 -0.97 4.41
CA ALA A 31 -8.59 -1.35 5.26
C ALA A 31 -8.09 -2.10 6.51
N GLN A 32 -8.75 -1.89 7.65
CA GLN A 32 -8.33 -2.48 8.93
C GLN A 32 -8.42 -4.01 8.97
N SER A 33 -9.19 -4.61 8.05
CA SER A 33 -9.34 -6.06 7.89
C SER A 33 -8.12 -6.73 7.24
N VAL A 34 -7.22 -5.98 6.61
CA VAL A 34 -6.09 -6.55 5.87
C VAL A 34 -4.90 -6.77 6.81
N SER A 35 -4.36 -7.99 6.82
CA SER A 35 -3.14 -8.31 7.58
C SER A 35 -1.92 -7.55 7.04
N ALA A 36 -1.30 -6.74 7.89
CA ALA A 36 -0.12 -5.95 7.55
C ALA A 36 1.07 -6.80 7.06
N ASN A 37 1.26 -8.00 7.60
CA ASN A 37 2.36 -8.88 7.18
C ASN A 37 2.08 -9.50 5.81
N ALA A 38 0.86 -10.02 5.60
CA ALA A 38 0.46 -10.58 4.32
C ALA A 38 0.48 -9.52 3.19
N PHE A 39 0.11 -8.28 3.51
CA PHE A 39 0.21 -7.15 2.58
C PHE A 39 1.65 -6.85 2.18
N VAL A 40 2.59 -6.90 3.12
CA VAL A 40 4.02 -6.69 2.83
C VAL A 40 4.58 -7.80 1.94
N GLU A 41 4.20 -9.05 2.19
CA GLU A 41 4.57 -10.18 1.32
C GLU A 41 3.97 -10.05 -0.08
N ALA A 42 2.71 -9.61 -0.18
CA ALA A 42 2.06 -9.35 -1.46
C ALA A 42 2.74 -8.22 -2.23
N LEU A 43 3.09 -7.10 -1.57
CA LEU A 43 3.87 -6.02 -2.18
C LEU A 43 5.20 -6.53 -2.78
N GLY A 44 5.85 -7.47 -2.09
CA GLY A 44 7.06 -8.14 -2.60
C GLY A 44 6.90 -8.75 -3.99
N ARG A 45 5.73 -9.33 -4.27
CA ARG A 45 5.40 -9.95 -5.57
C ARG A 45 5.10 -8.93 -6.67
N HIS A 46 4.80 -7.69 -6.29
CA HIS A 46 4.57 -6.55 -7.20
C HIS A 46 5.82 -5.67 -7.36
N GLY A 47 7.02 -6.22 -7.18
CA GLY A 47 8.28 -5.53 -7.48
C GLY A 47 8.77 -4.56 -6.40
N PHE A 48 8.12 -4.53 -5.23
CA PHE A 48 8.56 -3.72 -4.10
C PHE A 48 9.53 -4.49 -3.21
N GLN A 49 10.65 -3.87 -2.84
CA GLN A 49 11.64 -4.45 -1.94
C GLN A 49 11.83 -3.55 -0.72
N PRO A 50 12.13 -4.10 0.46
CA PRO A 50 12.48 -3.28 1.62
C PRO A 50 13.64 -2.32 1.28
N ALA A 51 13.44 -1.03 1.53
CA ALA A 51 14.47 -0.05 1.25
C ALA A 51 15.71 -0.29 2.13
N THR A 52 16.88 -0.33 1.52
CA THR A 52 18.15 -0.56 2.22
C THR A 52 18.44 0.57 3.21
N GLY A 53 18.83 0.22 4.45
CA GLY A 53 19.24 1.18 5.47
C GLY A 53 18.10 1.88 6.23
N ALA A 54 16.83 1.51 6.01
CA ALA A 54 15.71 1.99 6.83
C ALA A 54 15.40 0.95 7.93
N PRO A 55 15.87 1.13 9.18
CA PRO A 55 15.42 0.27 10.28
C PRO A 55 13.90 0.41 10.43
N PRO A 56 13.17 -0.68 10.76
CA PRO A 56 11.74 -0.61 11.02
C PRO A 56 11.51 0.19 12.32
N ILE A 57 11.39 1.50 12.21
CA ILE A 57 11.10 2.38 13.34
C ILE A 57 9.60 2.31 13.61
N GLY A 58 9.20 1.76 14.76
CA GLY A 58 7.85 1.92 15.30
C GLY A 58 6.70 1.42 14.41
N GLY A 59 6.91 0.37 13.62
CA GLY A 59 5.89 -0.17 12.70
C GLY A 59 5.79 0.55 11.35
N LEU A 60 6.73 1.44 11.04
CA LEU A 60 6.91 2.01 9.71
C LEU A 60 7.81 1.10 8.88
N ARG A 61 7.37 0.80 7.65
CA ARG A 61 8.10 -0.01 6.67
C ARG A 61 8.26 0.80 5.39
N VAL A 62 9.47 0.86 4.88
CA VAL A 62 9.78 1.58 3.64
C VAL A 62 10.13 0.55 2.58
N PHE A 63 9.49 0.68 1.42
CA PHE A 63 9.72 -0.13 0.25
C PHE A 63 10.15 0.74 -0.92
N GLU A 64 10.96 0.17 -1.80
CA GLU A 64 11.37 0.77 -3.07
C GLU A 64 10.93 -0.15 -4.21
N HIS A 65 10.36 0.43 -5.27
CA HIS A 65 9.96 -0.30 -6.46
C HIS A 65 11.19 -0.50 -7.36
N GLY A 66 11.60 -1.75 -7.54
CA GLY A 66 12.90 -2.11 -8.12
C GLY A 66 13.15 -1.56 -9.53
N GLU A 67 12.11 -1.37 -10.33
CA GLU A 67 12.24 -0.87 -11.70
C GLU A 67 12.28 0.65 -11.80
N THR A 68 11.60 1.34 -10.88
CA THR A 68 11.32 2.79 -11.03
C THR A 68 12.01 3.66 -9.98
N GLY A 69 12.56 3.06 -8.91
CA GLY A 69 13.13 3.78 -7.76
C GLY A 69 12.09 4.51 -6.89
N HIS A 70 10.80 4.42 -7.21
CA HIS A 70 9.72 5.01 -6.41
C HIS A 70 9.61 4.33 -5.06
N ARG A 71 9.19 5.07 -4.04
CA ARG A 71 9.16 4.58 -2.66
C ARG A 71 7.74 4.54 -2.12
N VAL A 72 7.45 3.48 -1.37
CA VAL A 72 6.20 3.29 -0.65
C VAL A 72 6.51 3.20 0.84
N ILE A 73 5.87 4.06 1.62
CA ILE A 73 6.00 4.09 3.07
C ILE A 73 4.69 3.56 3.64
N TYR A 74 4.75 2.45 4.34
CA TYR A 74 3.61 1.82 4.99
C TYR A 74 3.73 1.93 6.50
N VAL A 75 2.68 2.45 7.14
CA VAL A 75 2.58 2.54 8.61
C VAL A 75 1.62 1.47 9.09
N ALA A 76 2.18 0.33 9.51
CA ALA A 76 1.40 -0.86 9.88
C ALA A 76 0.40 -0.60 11.02
N ARG A 77 0.71 0.33 11.93
CA ARG A 77 -0.18 0.69 13.06
C ARG A 77 -1.47 1.38 12.62
N THR A 78 -1.43 2.18 11.54
CA THR A 78 -2.57 2.98 11.10
C THR A 78 -3.14 2.54 9.75
N GLY A 79 -2.49 1.59 9.08
CA GLY A 79 -2.83 1.20 7.71
C GLY A 79 -2.46 2.27 6.67
N ARG A 80 -1.88 3.42 7.07
CA ARG A 80 -1.58 4.51 6.13
C ARG A 80 -0.46 4.12 5.19
N ILE A 81 -0.67 4.40 3.90
CA ILE A 81 0.31 4.19 2.84
C ILE A 81 0.61 5.53 2.20
N GLN A 82 1.88 5.85 2.02
CA GLN A 82 2.35 7.05 1.35
C GLN A 82 3.27 6.65 0.19
N ILE A 83 2.96 7.12 -1.00
CA ILE A 83 3.73 6.91 -2.21
C ILE A 83 4.56 8.17 -2.45
N ARG A 84 5.88 7.98 -2.61
CA ARG A 84 6.84 9.03 -2.93
C ARG A 84 7.50 8.69 -4.26
N LEU A 85 7.25 9.55 -5.25
CA LEU A 85 7.82 9.38 -6.58
C LEU A 85 9.32 9.72 -6.58
N ASP A 86 10.02 9.15 -7.54
CA ASP A 86 11.44 9.42 -7.75
C ASP A 86 11.62 10.87 -8.24
N PRO A 87 12.59 11.64 -7.69
CA PRO A 87 12.82 13.03 -8.09
C PRO A 87 13.07 13.25 -9.59
N LEU A 88 13.55 12.23 -10.30
CA LEU A 88 13.83 12.25 -11.73
C LEU A 88 12.56 12.06 -12.58
N THR A 89 11.43 11.66 -11.99
CA THR A 89 10.16 11.57 -12.71
C THR A 89 9.74 12.96 -13.23
N SER A 90 9.49 13.01 -14.54
CA SER A 90 9.02 14.21 -15.24
C SER A 90 7.73 14.73 -14.60
N HIS A 91 7.50 16.04 -14.64
CA HIS A 91 6.29 16.61 -14.04
C HIS A 91 5.00 16.01 -14.62
N ASP A 92 4.98 15.78 -15.93
CA ASP A 92 3.81 15.35 -16.67
C ASP A 92 3.48 13.86 -16.42
N ASP A 93 4.50 13.07 -16.07
CA ASP A 93 4.33 11.63 -15.78
C ASP A 93 3.99 11.33 -14.32
N ARG A 94 4.12 12.30 -13.40
CA ARG A 94 3.98 12.03 -11.96
C ARG A 94 2.62 11.46 -11.55
N THR A 95 1.54 12.02 -12.07
CA THR A 95 0.19 11.52 -11.77
C THR A 95 0.04 10.09 -12.26
N ARG A 96 0.42 9.83 -13.51
CA ARG A 96 0.37 8.50 -14.10
C ARG A 96 1.25 7.49 -13.34
N ALA A 97 2.45 7.89 -12.95
CA ALA A 97 3.35 7.04 -12.17
C ALA A 97 2.75 6.69 -10.81
N ALA A 98 2.11 7.65 -10.13
CA ALA A 98 1.42 7.40 -8.87
C ALA A 98 0.22 6.45 -9.02
N GLU A 99 -0.56 6.61 -10.09
CA GLU A 99 -1.70 5.73 -10.42
C GLU A 99 -1.22 4.30 -10.70
N VAL A 100 -0.18 4.12 -11.51
CA VAL A 100 0.40 2.79 -11.79
C VAL A 100 0.87 2.11 -10.50
N LEU A 101 1.60 2.83 -9.63
CA LEU A 101 2.01 2.28 -8.32
C LEU A 101 0.80 1.95 -7.44
N TYR A 102 -0.25 2.76 -7.47
CA TYR A 102 -1.47 2.51 -6.73
C TYR A 102 -2.18 1.23 -7.19
N GLU A 103 -2.23 0.95 -8.50
CA GLU A 103 -2.78 -0.30 -9.03
C GLU A 103 -2.03 -1.53 -8.50
N HIS A 104 -0.69 -1.47 -8.42
CA HIS A 104 0.10 -2.55 -7.83
C HIS A 104 -0.19 -2.75 -6.33
N ILE A 105 -0.34 -1.65 -5.60
CA ILE A 105 -0.70 -1.66 -4.17
C ILE A 105 -2.12 -2.22 -3.99
N LEU A 106 -3.05 -1.88 -4.88
CA LEU A 106 -4.43 -2.38 -4.89
C LEU A 106 -4.51 -3.87 -5.18
N ALA A 107 -3.79 -4.34 -6.20
CA ALA A 107 -3.66 -5.77 -6.48
C ALA A 107 -3.12 -6.52 -5.24
N ALA A 108 -2.07 -5.99 -4.61
CA ALA A 108 -1.53 -6.57 -3.37
C ALA A 108 -2.57 -6.59 -2.22
N GLY A 109 -3.38 -5.55 -2.07
CA GLY A 109 -4.45 -5.50 -1.06
C GLY A 109 -5.59 -6.48 -1.33
N CYS A 110 -5.99 -6.63 -2.60
CA CYS A 110 -7.03 -7.58 -3.03
C CYS A 110 -6.60 -9.03 -2.75
N GLU A 111 -5.36 -9.39 -3.09
CA GLU A 111 -4.84 -10.74 -2.87
C GLU A 111 -4.89 -11.16 -1.40
N VAL A 112 -4.62 -10.22 -0.48
CA VAL A 112 -4.66 -10.51 0.96
C VAL A 112 -6.09 -10.63 1.47
N THR A 113 -7.02 -9.90 0.87
CA THR A 113 -8.44 -9.94 1.25
C THR A 113 -9.13 -11.21 0.77
N GLN A 114 -8.63 -11.81 -0.32
CA GLN A 114 -9.16 -13.04 -0.92
C GLN A 114 -8.60 -14.33 -0.30
N LEU A 115 -7.62 -14.24 0.60
CA LEU A 115 -7.17 -15.41 1.36
C LEU A 115 -8.28 -15.82 2.33
N PRO A 116 -8.95 -16.96 2.13
CA PRO A 116 -9.94 -17.43 3.08
C PRO A 116 -9.22 -17.62 4.41
N SER A 117 -9.80 -17.04 5.46
CA SER A 117 -9.49 -17.38 6.84
C SER A 117 -9.50 -18.91 6.95
N GLN A 118 -8.33 -19.54 6.92
CA GLN A 118 -8.13 -20.96 7.23
C GLN A 118 -8.29 -21.10 8.74
N ALA A 119 -9.52 -20.95 9.21
CA ALA A 119 -9.93 -21.16 10.57
C ALA A 119 -11.31 -21.82 10.53
N GLU A 120 -11.36 -23.06 10.05
CA GLU A 120 -12.29 -24.08 10.54
C GLU A 120 -11.95 -25.44 9.90
N THR A 121 -12.08 -26.50 10.70
CA THR A 121 -11.65 -27.90 10.51
C THR A 121 -10.16 -28.16 10.85
N ALA A 122 -9.79 -28.83 11.93
CA ALA A 122 -10.44 -29.93 12.63
C ALA A 122 -10.26 -29.84 14.16
N SER A 123 -11.38 -29.72 14.85
CA SER A 123 -11.60 -30.33 16.17
C SER A 123 -12.49 -31.55 15.93
N GLY A 124 -12.10 -32.71 16.45
CA GLY A 124 -13.01 -33.86 16.60
C GLY A 124 -12.53 -35.16 15.95
N ALA A 125 -11.66 -35.88 16.66
CA ALA A 125 -11.75 -37.32 16.92
C ALA A 125 -10.69 -37.73 17.94
#